data_AF-A0A2E1WS89-F1
#
_entry.id   AF-A0A2E1WS89-F1
#
_cell.length_a   1.000
_cell.length_b   1.000
_cell.length_c   1.000
_cell.angle_alpha   90.00
_cell.angle_beta   90.00
_cell.angle_gamma   90.00
#
_symmetry.space_group_name_H-M   'P 1'
#
loop_
_entity.id
_entity.type
_entity.pdbx_description
1 polymer ?
#
loop_
_entity_poly.entity_id
_entity_poly.type
_entity_poly.pdbx_seq_one_letter_code
_entity_poly.pdbx_strand_id
1 'polypeptide(L)' 'MALERQLNETGLTMLFRNIWEDPDAAAFVRSHADGNEIVPTVQVAETVMVNPTVDEVISAVTTHIR' A
#
# COMPACT_ATOMS: atom_id res chain seq x y z
N MET A 1 11.36 -3.40 -2.58
CA MET A 1 11.09 -4.44 -1.54
C MET A 1 10.54 -5.72 -2.18
N ALA A 2 10.29 -6.81 -1.44
CA ALA A 2 9.73 -8.05 -2.02
C ALA A 2 8.32 -7.84 -2.59
N LEU A 3 7.44 -7.14 -1.86
CA LEU A 3 6.08 -6.82 -2.29
C LEU A 3 6.05 -6.03 -3.61
N GLU A 4 6.84 -4.96 -3.68
CA GLU A 4 6.96 -4.12 -4.89
C GLU A 4 7.38 -4.93 -6.12
N ARG A 5 8.38 -5.81 -5.98
CA ARG A 5 8.83 -6.67 -7.09
C ARG A 5 7.72 -7.60 -7.56
N GLN A 6 7.01 -8.24 -6.63
CA GLN A 6 5.91 -9.15 -6.96
C GLN A 6 4.76 -8.41 -7.65
N LEU A 7 4.41 -7.20 -7.19
CA LEU A 7 3.35 -6.41 -7.80
C LEU A 7 3.74 -5.87 -9.18
N ASN A 8 5.01 -5.56 -9.44
CA ASN A 8 5.46 -5.13 -10.77
C ASN A 8 5.23 -6.21 -11.85
N GLU A 9 5.19 -7.50 -11.48
CA GLU A 9 4.90 -8.60 -12.41
C GLU A 9 3.43 -8.68 -12.82
N THR A 10 2.53 -8.01 -12.09
CA THR A 10 1.08 -8.05 -12.32
C THR A 10 0.58 -7.04 -13.36
N GLY A 11 1.42 -6.10 -13.78
CA GLY A 11 1.04 -5.01 -14.68
C GLY A 11 0.17 -3.92 -14.05
N LEU A 12 -0.03 -3.96 -12.72
CA LEU A 12 -0.76 -2.92 -12.00
C LEU A 12 -0.02 -1.58 -12.05
N THR A 13 -0.76 -0.50 -12.28
CA THR A 13 -0.22 0.85 -12.13
C THR A 13 -0.15 1.19 -10.65
N MET A 14 1.05 1.49 -10.16
CA MET A 14 1.31 1.83 -8.77
C MET A 14 1.84 3.26 -8.65
N LEU A 15 1.36 3.99 -7.64
CA LEU A 15 1.91 5.29 -7.27
C LEU A 15 2.65 5.14 -5.95
N PHE A 16 3.93 5.50 -5.96
CA PHE A 16 4.76 5.47 -4.77
C PHE A 16 4.75 6.85 -4.09
N ARG A 17 4.70 6.83 -2.75
CA ARG A 17 4.86 8.00 -1.89
C ARG A 17 5.91 7.67 -0.84
N ASN A 18 6.94 8.51 -0.77
CA ASN A 18 8.03 8.36 0.19
C ASN A 18 7.67 9.13 1.46
N ILE A 19 7.40 8.42 2.56
CA ILE A 19 7.00 9.05 3.82
C ILE A 19 8.11 9.92 4.46
N TRP A 20 9.37 9.71 4.10
CA TRP A 20 10.48 10.51 4.61
C TRP A 20 10.60 11.87 3.89
N GLU A 21 9.98 11.99 2.71
CA GLU A 21 9.98 13.20 1.89
C GLU A 21 8.60 13.89 1.86
N ASP A 22 7.54 13.14 2.18
CA ASP A 22 6.15 13.59 2.17
C ASP A 22 5.54 13.44 3.58
N PRO A 23 5.42 14.54 4.35
CA PRO A 23 4.86 14.49 5.70
C PRO A 23 3.38 14.11 5.74
N ASP A 24 2.62 14.37 4.67
CA ASP A 24 1.21 13.97 4.58
C ASP A 24 1.11 12.45 4.38
N ALA A 25 2.02 11.86 3.59
CA ALA A 25 2.13 10.41 3.47
C ALA A 25 2.54 9.75 4.80
N ALA A 26 3.47 10.36 5.56
CA ALA A 26 3.82 9.88 6.89
C ALA A 26 2.63 9.92 7.86
N ALA A 27 1.86 11.01 7.85
CA ALA A 27 0.65 11.14 8.66
C ALA A 27 -0.40 10.07 8.29
N PHE A 28 -0.59 9.81 7.00
CA PHE A 28 -1.46 8.75 6.50
C PHE A 28 -1.03 7.36 6.99
N VAL A 29 0.27 7.03 6.94
CA VAL A 29 0.75 5.74 7.45
C VAL A 29 0.50 5.62 8.95
N ARG A 30 0.85 6.64 9.73
CA ARG A 30 0.64 6.64 11.19
C ARG A 30 -0.82 6.50 11.57
N SER A 31 -1.75 7.12 10.82
CA SER A 31 -3.18 7.01 11.12
C SER A 31 -3.73 5.60 10.90
N HIS A 32 -3.09 4.78 10.08
CA HIS A 32 -3.53 3.42 9.76
C HIS A 32 -2.71 2.33 10.48
N ALA A 33 -1.54 2.66 11.02
CA ALA A 33 -0.62 1.72 11.67
C ALA A 33 -0.45 1.97 13.18
N ASP A 34 -1.54 2.33 13.87
CA ASP A 34 -1.56 2.60 15.33
C ASP A 34 -0.51 3.62 15.79
N GLY A 35 -0.29 4.66 14.98
CA GLY A 35 0.71 5.70 15.23
C GLY A 35 2.14 5.34 14.80
N ASN A 36 2.39 4.13 14.30
CA ASN A 36 3.69 3.69 13.82
C ASN A 36 3.88 4.00 12.33
N GLU A 37 5.13 3.96 11.87
CA GLU A 37 5.49 4.13 10.44
C GLU A 37 5.77 2.78 9.77
N ILE A 38 4.76 1.89 9.76
CA ILE A 38 4.93 0.57 9.17
C ILE A 38 4.82 0.66 7.65
N VAL A 39 5.87 0.21 6.97
CA VAL A 39 5.95 0.15 5.52
C VAL A 39 6.25 -1.28 5.04
N PRO A 40 5.72 -1.71 3.89
CA PRO A 40 4.83 -0.96 2.99
C PRO A 40 3.40 -0.82 3.55
N THR A 41 2.79 0.36 3.40
CA THR A 41 1.34 0.56 3.58
C THR A 41 0.74 0.81 2.20
N VAL A 42 -0.28 0.06 1.84
CA VAL A 42 -0.88 0.07 0.49
C VAL A 42 -2.35 0.45 0.61
N GLN A 43 -2.76 1.41 -0.22
CA GLN A 43 -4.16 1.76 -0.40
C GLN A 43 -4.66 1.25 -1.75
N VAL A 44 -5.81 0.59 -1.74
CA VAL A 44 -6.57 0.18 -2.92
C VAL A 44 -8.00 0.69 -2.73
N ALA A 45 -8.38 1.72 -3.51
CA ALA A 45 -9.63 2.44 -3.33
C ALA A 45 -9.82 2.89 -1.85
N GLU A 46 -10.95 2.55 -1.21
CA GLU A 46 -11.20 2.80 0.21
C GLU A 46 -10.48 1.84 1.18
N THR A 47 -9.86 0.77 0.69
CA THR A 47 -9.19 -0.23 1.52
C THR A 47 -7.73 0.15 1.76
N VAL A 48 -7.31 0.22 3.04
CA VAL A 48 -5.91 0.44 3.43
C VAL A 48 -5.39 -0.79 4.14
N MET A 49 -4.20 -1.24 3.75
CA MET A 49 -3.53 -2.42 4.28
C MET A 49 -2.14 -2.06 4.79
N VAL A 50 -1.82 -2.48 6.00
CA VAL A 50 -0.54 -2.22 6.67
C VAL A 50 0.33 -3.47 6.57
N ASN A 51 1.50 -3.34 5.94
CA ASN A 51 2.43 -4.43 5.63
C ASN A 51 1.76 -5.67 5.01
N PRO A 52 0.99 -5.52 3.92
CA PRO A 52 0.31 -6.66 3.31
C PRO A 52 1.24 -7.58 2.53
N THR A 53 0.77 -8.80 2.33
CA THR A 53 1.25 -9.73 1.31
C THR A 53 0.74 -9.35 -0.09
N VAL A 54 1.37 -9.90 -1.13
CA VAL A 54 0.93 -9.65 -2.52
C VAL A 54 -0.49 -10.15 -2.77
N ASP A 55 -0.86 -11.30 -2.19
CA ASP A 55 -2.18 -11.91 -2.38
C ASP A 55 -3.29 -11.05 -1.77
N GLU A 56 -3.05 -10.42 -0.62
CA GLU A 56 -3.98 -9.47 -0.01
C GLU A 56 -4.20 -8.25 -0.92
N VAL A 57 -3.13 -7.71 -1.51
CA VAL A 57 -3.23 -6.58 -2.45
C VAL A 57 -4.02 -6.97 -3.71
N ILE A 58 -3.73 -8.13 -4.31
CA ILE A 58 -4.43 -8.61 -5.51
C ILE A 58 -5.91 -8.86 -5.21
N SER A 59 -6.23 -9.45 -4.07
CA SER A 59 -7.61 -9.67 -3.62
C SER A 59 -8.38 -8.35 -3.46
N ALA A 60 -7.75 -7.36 -2.81
CA ALA A 60 -8.31 -6.03 -2.67
C ALA A 60 -8.56 -5.39 -4.05
N VAL A 61 -7.59 -5.44 -4.96
CA VAL A 61 -7.72 -4.89 -6.32
C VAL A 61 -8.88 -5.56 -7.07
N THR A 62 -8.94 -6.88 -7.05
CA THR A 62 -9.98 -7.66 -7.74
C THR A 62 -11.39 -7.32 -7.23
N THR A 63 -11.52 -7.02 -5.94
CA THR A 63 -12.80 -6.64 -5.32
C THR A 63 -13.34 -5.31 -5.87
N HIS A 64 -12.46 -4.37 -6.23
CA HIS A 64 -12.84 -3.01 -6.64
C HIS A 64 -12.85 -2.79 -8.17
N ILE A 65 -12.48 -3.78 -8.99
CA ILE A 65 -12.50 -3.71 -10.46
C ILE A 65 -13.89 -4.09 -11.07
N ARG A 66 -14.93 -4.23 -10.23
CA ARG A 66 -16.29 -4.55 -10.71
C ARG A 66 -17.02 -3.37 -11.36
#